data_AF-A0A4S3M0S3-F1
#
_entry.id   AF-A0A4S3M0S3-F1
#
_cell.length_a   1.000
_cell.length_b   1.000
_cell.length_c   1.000
_cell.angle_alpha   90.00
_cell.angle_beta   90.00
_cell.angle_gamma   90.00
#
_symmetry.space_group_name_H-M   'P 1'
#
loop_
_entity.id
_entity.type
_entity.pdbx_description
1 polymer ?
#
loop_
_entity_poly.entity_id
_entity_poly.type
_entity_poly.pdbx_seq_one_letter_code
_entity_poly.pdbx_strand_id
1 'polypeptide(L)'
;MLVLIFGILISSCYSQDKDELKEKRFEQQIDTIVEELKFNYDYDQALREYIVYKTFNKAITDSIENLESEQDRLNYIFSTNFKSDIAQKIWEEFIHPSDDKFTERLIAITDSVGYPSLSRIKKYYKPNLPEGFNPTIFFIHSNKKYWSKINQLAEREFKNGNMGKCDYGYIKWHTSERKENKYLDENGIEYATNSDGRAVFIRTCED
;
A
#
# COMPACT_ATOMS: atom_id res chain seq x y z
N MET A 1 -15.62 43.38 -7.56
CA MET A 1 -16.22 42.19 -6.91
C MET A 1 -16.75 41.16 -7.92
N LEU A 2 -17.41 41.56 -9.03
CA LEU A 2 -17.87 40.64 -10.08
C LEU A 2 -16.75 39.87 -10.82
N VAL A 3 -15.58 40.49 -11.07
CA VAL A 3 -14.45 39.84 -11.76
C VAL A 3 -13.80 38.73 -10.90
N LEU A 4 -13.82 38.87 -9.57
CA LEU A 4 -13.31 37.85 -8.63
C LEU A 4 -14.24 36.63 -8.55
N ILE A 5 -15.55 36.82 -8.66
CA ILE A 5 -16.53 35.73 -8.63
C ILE A 5 -16.49 34.93 -9.95
N PHE A 6 -16.28 35.61 -11.10
CA PHE A 6 -16.16 34.95 -12.40
C PHE A 6 -14.88 34.10 -12.52
N GLY A 7 -13.75 34.56 -11.95
CA GLY A 7 -12.50 33.80 -11.94
C GLY A 7 -12.55 32.49 -11.13
N ILE A 8 -13.36 32.45 -10.05
CA ILE A 8 -13.52 31.26 -9.20
C ILE A 8 -14.42 30.20 -9.89
N LEU A 9 -15.42 30.63 -10.66
CA LEU A 9 -16.32 29.72 -11.37
C LEU A 9 -15.62 29.01 -12.53
N ILE A 10 -14.76 29.71 -13.28
CA ILE A 10 -14.06 29.12 -14.43
C ILE A 10 -13.03 28.06 -13.98
N SER A 11 -12.26 28.34 -12.92
CA SER A 11 -11.27 27.39 -12.39
C SER A 11 -11.88 26.12 -11.82
N SER A 12 -13.10 26.22 -11.28
CA SER A 12 -13.83 25.06 -10.72
C SER A 12 -14.27 24.09 -11.82
N CYS A 13 -14.79 24.58 -12.95
CA CYS A 13 -15.19 23.73 -14.07
C CYS A 13 -14.00 22.98 -14.70
N TYR A 14 -12.87 23.67 -14.94
CA TYR A 14 -11.69 23.04 -15.53
C TYR A 14 -11.07 21.94 -14.65
N SER A 15 -11.16 22.07 -13.31
CA SER A 15 -10.69 21.03 -12.39
C SER A 15 -11.59 19.79 -12.44
N GLN A 16 -12.91 19.98 -12.49
CA GLN A 16 -13.88 18.88 -12.58
C GLN A 16 -13.70 18.08 -13.87
N ASP A 17 -13.53 18.75 -15.01
CA ASP A 17 -13.30 18.07 -16.31
C ASP A 17 -12.03 17.21 -16.29
N LYS A 18 -10.97 17.68 -15.63
CA LYS A 18 -9.68 16.96 -15.55
C LYS A 18 -9.78 15.71 -14.69
N ASP A 19 -10.51 15.78 -13.58
CA ASP A 19 -10.69 14.64 -12.68
C ASP A 19 -11.64 13.60 -13.30
N GLU A 20 -12.69 14.02 -14.01
CA GLU A 20 -13.57 13.13 -14.78
C GLU A 20 -12.80 12.40 -15.90
N LEU A 21 -11.92 13.10 -16.61
CA LEU A 21 -11.05 12.48 -17.61
C LEU A 21 -10.08 11.45 -17.00
N LYS A 22 -9.54 11.73 -15.81
CA LYS A 22 -8.68 10.77 -15.08
C LYS A 22 -9.48 9.54 -14.64
N GLU A 23 -10.69 9.72 -14.14
CA GLU A 23 -11.56 8.62 -13.73
C GLU A 23 -11.94 7.74 -14.91
N LYS A 24 -12.32 8.34 -16.05
CA LYS A 24 -12.60 7.59 -17.28
C LYS A 24 -11.38 6.81 -17.77
N ARG A 25 -10.18 7.41 -17.73
CA ARG A 25 -8.94 6.69 -18.08
C ARG A 25 -8.63 5.57 -17.09
N PHE A 26 -8.90 5.78 -15.80
CA PHE A 26 -8.72 4.74 -14.78
C PHE A 26 -9.61 3.52 -15.07
N GLU A 27 -10.91 3.76 -15.32
CA GLU A 27 -11.85 2.70 -15.72
C GLU A 27 -11.39 1.97 -16.99
N GLN A 28 -10.98 2.71 -18.02
CA GLN A 28 -10.49 2.12 -19.27
C GLN A 28 -9.21 1.28 -19.13
N GLN A 29 -8.40 1.58 -18.13
CA GLN A 29 -7.10 0.93 -17.91
C GLN A 29 -7.12 -0.03 -16.72
N ILE A 30 -8.29 -0.29 -16.13
CA ILE A 30 -8.40 -0.99 -14.85
C ILE A 30 -7.75 -2.37 -14.89
N ASP A 31 -7.97 -3.14 -15.96
CA ASP A 31 -7.43 -4.49 -16.09
C ASP A 31 -5.90 -4.46 -16.09
N THR A 32 -5.30 -3.62 -16.94
CA THR A 32 -3.84 -3.44 -17.01
C THR A 32 -3.25 -2.99 -15.67
N ILE A 33 -3.90 -2.02 -15.00
CA ILE A 33 -3.44 -1.51 -13.70
C ILE A 33 -3.48 -2.63 -12.66
N VAL A 34 -4.57 -3.39 -12.60
CA VAL A 34 -4.73 -4.44 -11.60
C VAL A 34 -3.80 -5.62 -11.87
N GLU A 35 -3.62 -6.03 -13.12
CA GLU A 35 -2.65 -7.06 -13.50
C GLU A 35 -1.24 -6.70 -13.05
N GLU A 36 -0.82 -5.46 -13.29
CA GLU A 36 0.50 -4.96 -12.88
C GLU A 36 0.65 -4.91 -11.36
N LEU A 37 -0.33 -4.33 -10.65
CA LEU A 37 -0.26 -4.22 -9.19
C LEU A 37 -0.36 -5.59 -8.51
N LYS A 38 -1.16 -6.51 -9.05
CA LYS A 38 -1.27 -7.87 -8.54
C LYS A 38 0.03 -8.64 -8.72
N PHE A 39 0.67 -8.55 -9.89
CA PHE A 39 1.98 -9.16 -10.11
C PHE A 39 3.01 -8.64 -9.08
N ASN A 40 3.05 -7.32 -8.87
CA ASN A 40 3.96 -6.70 -7.90
C ASN A 40 3.67 -7.18 -6.47
N TYR A 41 2.39 -7.29 -6.10
CA TYR A 41 1.96 -7.77 -4.79
C TYR A 41 2.35 -9.23 -4.57
N ASP A 42 2.01 -10.12 -5.51
CA ASP A 42 2.29 -11.55 -5.40
C ASP A 42 3.80 -11.80 -5.32
N TYR A 43 4.61 -11.03 -6.07
CA TYR A 43 6.07 -11.09 -6.00
C TYR A 43 6.61 -10.63 -4.64
N ASP A 44 6.12 -9.48 -4.14
CA ASP A 44 6.50 -8.92 -2.84
C ASP A 44 6.21 -9.90 -1.71
N GLN A 45 4.99 -10.45 -1.66
CA GLN A 45 4.59 -11.42 -0.65
C GLN A 45 5.40 -12.70 -0.74
N ALA A 46 5.57 -13.27 -1.95
CA ALA A 46 6.29 -14.53 -2.12
C ALA A 46 7.76 -14.43 -1.66
N LEU A 47 8.47 -13.34 -1.97
CA LEU A 47 9.85 -13.17 -1.53
C LEU A 47 9.98 -12.93 -0.03
N ARG A 48 9.10 -12.11 0.55
CA ARG A 48 9.13 -11.82 2.00
C ARG A 48 8.75 -13.05 2.82
N GLU A 49 7.74 -13.81 2.38
CA GLU A 49 7.39 -15.11 2.98
C GLU A 49 8.54 -16.11 2.85
N TYR A 50 9.23 -16.16 1.70
CA TYR A 50 10.38 -17.05 1.52
C TYR A 50 11.53 -16.75 2.50
N ILE A 51 11.79 -15.47 2.81
CA ILE A 51 12.80 -15.09 3.81
C ILE A 51 12.48 -15.68 5.19
N VAL A 52 11.20 -15.79 5.55
CA VAL A 52 10.75 -16.27 6.86
C VAL A 52 10.61 -17.79 6.88
N TYR A 53 9.91 -18.35 5.88
CA TYR A 53 9.46 -19.75 5.88
C TYR A 53 10.28 -20.67 4.96
N LYS A 54 11.17 -20.11 4.13
CA LYS A 54 11.99 -20.83 3.13
C LYS A 54 11.19 -21.69 2.14
N THR A 55 10.01 -21.22 1.79
CA THR A 55 9.15 -21.89 0.82
C THR A 55 8.32 -20.87 0.05
N PHE A 56 8.06 -21.16 -1.21
CA PHE A 56 7.09 -20.42 -2.03
C PHE A 56 5.69 -21.07 -2.01
N ASN A 57 5.54 -22.18 -1.28
CA ASN A 57 4.27 -22.89 -1.21
C ASN A 57 3.37 -22.27 -0.14
N LYS A 58 2.36 -21.51 -0.59
CA LYS A 58 1.40 -20.84 0.30
C LYS A 58 0.68 -21.80 1.26
N ALA A 59 0.36 -23.02 0.84
CA ALA A 59 -0.29 -23.99 1.73
C ALA A 59 0.60 -24.36 2.93
N ILE A 60 1.92 -24.32 2.76
CA ILE A 60 2.86 -24.53 3.87
C ILE A 60 2.89 -23.29 4.76
N THR A 61 2.96 -22.07 4.19
CA THR A 61 2.98 -20.84 4.99
C THR A 61 1.67 -20.67 5.76
N ASP A 62 0.52 -20.91 5.13
CA ASP A 62 -0.80 -20.95 5.76
C ASP A 62 -0.85 -21.98 6.90
N SER A 63 -0.33 -23.19 6.69
CA SER A 63 -0.33 -24.22 7.73
C SER A 63 0.50 -23.81 8.96
N ILE A 64 1.54 -23.00 8.79
CA ILE A 64 2.38 -22.50 9.87
C ILE A 64 1.69 -21.31 10.55
N GLU A 65 1.17 -20.36 9.78
CA GLU A 65 0.49 -19.18 10.29
C GLU A 65 -0.77 -19.53 11.10
N ASN A 66 -1.44 -20.62 10.73
CA ASN A 66 -2.62 -21.14 11.43
C ASN A 66 -2.32 -22.07 12.62
N LEU A 67 -1.05 -22.28 13.00
CA LEU A 67 -0.74 -22.98 14.25
C LEU A 67 -1.31 -22.19 15.43
N GLU A 68 -1.99 -22.84 16.36
CA GLU A 68 -2.62 -22.16 17.51
C GLU A 68 -1.57 -21.49 18.42
N SER A 69 -0.45 -22.16 18.63
CA SER A 69 0.65 -21.70 19.50
C SER A 69 1.60 -20.74 18.79
N GLU A 70 1.72 -19.50 19.30
CA GLU A 70 2.76 -18.56 18.84
C GLU A 70 4.16 -19.15 19.01
N GLN A 71 4.38 -19.91 20.09
CA GLN A 71 5.68 -20.53 20.34
C GLN A 71 6.04 -21.55 19.26
N ASP A 72 5.07 -22.31 18.76
CA ASP A 72 5.33 -23.30 17.70
C ASP A 72 5.63 -22.62 16.37
N ARG A 73 4.95 -21.50 16.05
CA ARG A 73 5.27 -20.66 14.89
C ARG A 73 6.70 -20.13 14.97
N LEU A 74 7.07 -19.55 16.12
CA LEU A 74 8.42 -19.03 16.34
C LEU A 74 9.49 -20.13 16.28
N ASN A 75 9.22 -21.30 16.86
CA ASN A 75 10.11 -22.45 16.80
C ASN A 75 10.37 -22.87 15.34
N TYR A 76 9.33 -22.91 14.50
CA TYR A 76 9.50 -23.17 13.07
C TYR A 76 10.41 -22.12 12.43
N ILE A 77 10.07 -20.83 12.55
CA ILE A 77 10.82 -19.72 11.94
C ILE A 77 12.30 -19.76 12.36
N PHE A 78 12.58 -19.95 13.65
CA PHE A 78 13.94 -20.02 14.15
C PHE A 78 14.69 -21.26 13.63
N SER A 79 14.01 -22.40 13.52
CA SER A 79 14.60 -23.62 12.95
C SER A 79 14.92 -23.49 11.46
N THR A 80 14.14 -22.68 10.73
CA THR A 80 14.30 -22.44 9.30
C THR A 80 15.18 -21.24 8.98
N ASN A 81 15.79 -20.57 9.96
CA ASN A 81 16.67 -19.43 9.69
C ASN A 81 17.82 -19.75 8.70
N PHE A 82 18.21 -18.77 7.90
CA PHE A 82 19.38 -18.88 7.03
C PHE A 82 20.65 -18.96 7.89
N LYS A 83 21.50 -19.96 7.63
CA LYS A 83 22.81 -20.11 8.29
C LYS A 83 23.90 -19.28 7.61
N SER A 84 23.61 -18.72 6.45
CA SER A 84 24.50 -17.94 5.59
C SER A 84 23.93 -16.54 5.36
N ASP A 85 24.71 -15.71 4.66
CA ASP A 85 24.33 -14.35 4.24
C ASP A 85 23.28 -14.31 3.11
N ILE A 86 22.75 -15.46 2.69
CA ILE A 86 21.78 -15.56 1.58
C ILE A 86 20.54 -14.70 1.84
N ALA A 87 20.05 -14.64 3.08
CA ALA A 87 18.91 -13.78 3.41
C ALA A 87 19.21 -12.31 3.09
N GLN A 88 20.39 -11.82 3.48
CA GLN A 88 20.83 -10.46 3.20
C GLN A 88 20.96 -10.22 1.69
N LYS A 89 21.55 -11.16 0.94
CA LYS A 89 21.65 -11.07 -0.52
C LYS A 89 20.28 -11.02 -1.20
N ILE A 90 19.31 -11.82 -0.74
CA ILE A 90 17.94 -11.76 -1.27
C ILE A 90 17.33 -10.38 -1.05
N TRP A 91 17.52 -9.79 0.14
CA TRP A 91 17.06 -8.43 0.41
C TRP A 91 17.70 -7.40 -0.52
N GLU A 92 19.02 -7.43 -0.65
CA GLU A 92 19.79 -6.44 -1.40
C GLU A 92 19.63 -6.57 -2.92
N GLU A 93 19.57 -7.80 -3.44
CA GLU A 93 19.58 -8.08 -4.87
C GLU A 93 18.18 -8.24 -5.48
N PHE A 94 17.17 -8.59 -4.67
CA PHE A 94 15.83 -8.90 -5.18
C PHE A 94 14.74 -8.03 -4.56
N ILE A 95 14.66 -7.96 -3.22
CA ILE A 95 13.54 -7.24 -2.57
C ILE A 95 13.68 -5.72 -2.75
N HIS A 96 14.78 -5.11 -2.27
CA HIS A 96 14.94 -3.65 -2.38
C HIS A 96 14.90 -3.12 -3.83
N PRO A 97 15.55 -3.77 -4.81
CA PRO A 97 15.45 -3.33 -6.20
C PRO A 97 14.03 -3.44 -6.78
N SER A 98 13.24 -4.40 -6.29
CA SER A 98 11.84 -4.56 -6.70
C SER A 98 10.95 -3.52 -6.01
N ASP A 99 11.16 -3.25 -4.71
CA ASP A 99 10.46 -2.19 -3.97
C ASP A 99 10.62 -0.83 -4.67
N ASP A 100 11.83 -0.50 -5.13
CA ASP A 100 12.11 0.70 -5.92
C ASP A 100 11.28 0.74 -7.22
N LYS A 101 11.27 -0.35 -7.99
CA LYS A 101 10.50 -0.45 -9.23
C LYS A 101 9.00 -0.35 -8.98
N PHE A 102 8.46 -1.08 -8.00
CA PHE A 102 7.04 -1.08 -7.67
C PHE A 102 6.59 0.31 -7.20
N THR A 103 7.43 1.01 -6.43
CA THR A 103 7.20 2.41 -6.03
C THR A 103 7.12 3.32 -7.25
N GLU A 104 8.10 3.24 -8.17
CA GLU A 104 8.13 4.06 -9.40
C GLU A 104 6.90 3.84 -10.26
N ARG A 105 6.47 2.58 -10.38
CA ARG A 105 5.26 2.21 -11.12
C ARG A 105 3.99 2.76 -10.49
N LEU A 106 3.83 2.63 -9.17
CA LEU A 106 2.67 3.20 -8.48
C LEU A 106 2.65 4.74 -8.56
N ILE A 107 3.81 5.40 -8.51
CA ILE A 107 3.93 6.84 -8.76
C ILE A 107 3.43 7.19 -10.17
N ALA A 108 3.88 6.45 -11.19
CA ALA A 108 3.50 6.69 -12.57
C ALA A 108 1.99 6.50 -12.81
N ILE A 109 1.40 5.43 -12.26
CA ILE A 109 -0.05 5.18 -12.29
C ILE A 109 -0.77 6.35 -11.61
N THR A 110 -0.34 6.73 -10.41
CA THR A 110 -0.98 7.79 -9.62
C THR A 110 -0.93 9.15 -10.34
N ASP A 111 0.18 9.50 -10.99
CA ASP A 111 0.28 10.73 -11.78
C ASP A 111 -0.63 10.70 -13.02
N SER A 112 -0.74 9.56 -13.69
CA SER A 112 -1.53 9.37 -14.93
C SER A 112 -3.04 9.40 -14.70
N VAL A 113 -3.52 8.59 -13.75
CA VAL A 113 -4.96 8.29 -13.56
C VAL A 113 -5.46 8.53 -12.13
N GLY A 114 -4.61 9.06 -11.24
CA GLY A 114 -4.93 9.21 -9.82
C GLY A 114 -4.64 7.94 -9.02
N TYR A 115 -4.66 8.03 -7.69
CA TYR A 115 -4.31 6.91 -6.82
C TYR A 115 -5.29 5.74 -7.01
N PRO A 116 -4.80 4.51 -7.24
CA PRO A 116 -5.64 3.34 -7.43
C PRO A 116 -6.01 2.74 -6.07
N SER A 117 -6.77 3.44 -5.21
CA SER A 117 -7.16 2.87 -3.91
C SER A 117 -7.93 1.56 -4.07
N LEU A 118 -7.91 0.70 -3.04
CA LEU A 118 -8.60 -0.58 -3.08
C LEU A 118 -10.10 -0.42 -3.38
N SER A 119 -10.76 0.56 -2.76
CA SER A 119 -12.18 0.86 -2.98
C SER A 119 -12.44 1.31 -4.43
N ARG A 120 -11.55 2.14 -4.99
CA ARG A 120 -11.64 2.60 -6.38
C ARG A 120 -11.37 1.46 -7.37
N ILE A 121 -10.43 0.57 -7.09
CA ILE A 121 -10.21 -0.65 -7.89
C ILE A 121 -11.47 -1.51 -7.89
N LYS A 122 -12.03 -1.83 -6.70
CA LYS A 122 -13.22 -2.67 -6.55
C LYS A 122 -14.46 -2.13 -7.27
N LYS A 123 -14.54 -0.80 -7.49
CA LYS A 123 -15.62 -0.18 -8.26
C LYS A 123 -15.65 -0.71 -9.70
N TYR A 124 -14.50 -0.82 -10.37
CA TYR A 124 -14.41 -1.13 -11.79
C TYR A 124 -13.92 -2.56 -12.07
N TYR A 125 -12.96 -3.07 -11.30
CA TYR A 125 -12.43 -4.41 -11.45
C TYR A 125 -13.33 -5.43 -10.75
N LYS A 126 -13.85 -6.39 -11.53
CA LYS A 126 -14.78 -7.43 -11.03
C LYS A 126 -14.14 -8.72 -10.56
N PRO A 127 -13.00 -9.19 -11.12
CA PRO A 127 -12.36 -10.40 -10.62
C PRO A 127 -11.86 -10.23 -9.17
N ASN A 128 -11.62 -11.37 -8.51
CA ASN A 128 -11.12 -11.39 -7.14
C ASN A 128 -9.67 -10.88 -7.07
N LEU A 129 -9.40 -10.11 -6.02
CA LEU A 129 -8.05 -9.67 -5.65
C LEU A 129 -7.47 -10.65 -4.62
N PRO A 130 -6.13 -10.80 -4.54
CA PRO A 130 -5.49 -11.56 -3.47
C PRO A 130 -5.95 -11.09 -2.09
N GLU A 131 -6.03 -12.00 -1.14
CA GLU A 131 -6.26 -11.65 0.25
C GLU A 131 -5.16 -10.72 0.74
N GLY A 132 -5.51 -9.65 1.45
CA GLY A 132 -4.55 -8.65 1.92
C GLY A 132 -4.03 -7.67 0.86
N PHE A 133 -4.47 -7.78 -0.41
CA PHE A 133 -4.06 -6.85 -1.46
C PHE A 133 -4.50 -5.41 -1.15
N ASN A 134 -3.52 -4.50 -1.02
CA ASN A 134 -3.74 -3.06 -0.92
C ASN A 134 -2.56 -2.30 -1.55
N PRO A 135 -2.79 -1.44 -2.56
CA PRO A 135 -1.72 -0.68 -3.22
C PRO A 135 -0.88 0.20 -2.30
N THR A 136 -1.40 0.57 -1.11
CA THR A 136 -0.66 1.31 -0.08
C THR A 136 0.63 0.59 0.31
N ILE A 137 0.67 -0.75 0.20
CA ILE A 137 1.85 -1.57 0.54
C ILE A 137 3.11 -1.10 -0.19
N PHE A 138 3.00 -0.70 -1.47
CA PHE A 138 4.15 -0.31 -2.27
C PHE A 138 4.75 1.01 -1.79
N PHE A 139 3.93 1.95 -1.32
CA PHE A 139 4.43 3.20 -0.74
C PHE A 139 5.06 3.01 0.64
N ILE A 140 4.59 2.06 1.45
CA ILE A 140 5.20 1.79 2.76
C ILE A 140 6.46 0.91 2.69
N HIS A 141 6.70 0.22 1.58
CA HIS A 141 7.96 -0.50 1.35
C HIS A 141 9.00 0.39 0.65
N SER A 142 8.59 1.58 0.18
CA SER A 142 9.43 2.47 -0.60
C SER A 142 10.68 2.97 0.12
N ASN A 143 11.76 3.12 -0.63
CA ASN A 143 12.97 3.77 -0.17
C ASN A 143 12.74 5.27 0.14
N LYS A 144 13.44 5.78 1.15
CA LYS A 144 13.40 7.20 1.59
C LYS A 144 13.56 8.21 0.45
N LYS A 145 14.30 7.87 -0.61
CA LYS A 145 14.48 8.76 -1.78
C LYS A 145 13.15 9.14 -2.45
N TYR A 146 12.10 8.32 -2.34
CA TYR A 146 10.78 8.61 -2.91
C TYR A 146 9.82 9.33 -1.95
N TRP A 147 10.11 9.39 -0.66
CA TRP A 147 9.15 9.82 0.35
C TRP A 147 8.65 11.25 0.17
N SER A 148 9.49 12.17 -0.34
CA SER A 148 9.06 13.53 -0.67
C SER A 148 7.97 13.53 -1.75
N LYS A 149 8.18 12.77 -2.83
CA LYS A 149 7.20 12.60 -3.92
C LYS A 149 5.95 11.88 -3.43
N ILE A 150 6.08 10.80 -2.65
CA ILE A 150 4.96 10.04 -2.08
C ILE A 150 4.10 10.95 -1.19
N ASN A 151 4.71 11.77 -0.34
CA ASN A 151 3.99 12.74 0.49
C ASN A 151 3.17 13.74 -0.33
N GLN A 152 3.74 14.24 -1.44
CA GLN A 152 3.03 15.15 -2.34
C GLN A 152 1.85 14.45 -3.03
N LEU A 153 2.02 13.20 -3.45
CA LEU A 153 0.95 12.40 -4.04
C LEU A 153 -0.15 12.10 -3.03
N ALA A 154 0.21 11.65 -1.83
CA ALA A 154 -0.76 11.32 -0.78
C ALA A 154 -1.63 12.54 -0.43
N GLU A 155 -1.04 13.71 -0.25
CA GLU A 155 -1.77 14.96 0.01
C GLU A 155 -2.73 15.31 -1.13
N ARG A 156 -2.27 15.21 -2.38
CA ARG A 156 -3.07 15.51 -3.57
C ARG A 156 -4.25 14.55 -3.70
N GLU A 157 -3.99 13.26 -3.60
CA GLU A 157 -4.98 12.21 -3.85
C GLU A 157 -5.97 12.09 -2.69
N PHE A 158 -5.56 12.42 -1.47
CA PHE A 158 -6.46 12.57 -0.33
C PHE A 158 -7.44 13.73 -0.54
N LYS A 159 -6.95 14.91 -0.96
CA LYS A 159 -7.80 16.07 -1.29
C LYS A 159 -8.76 15.80 -2.44
N ASN A 160 -8.32 15.02 -3.43
CA ASN A 160 -9.14 14.64 -4.58
C ASN A 160 -10.12 13.49 -4.28
N GLY A 161 -10.11 12.93 -3.07
CA GLY A 161 -11.00 11.82 -2.68
C GLY A 161 -10.63 10.46 -3.28
N ASN A 162 -9.48 10.35 -3.97
CA ASN A 162 -9.00 9.09 -4.52
C ASN A 162 -8.29 8.21 -3.47
N MET A 163 -7.87 8.80 -2.34
CA MET A 163 -7.21 8.11 -1.24
C MET A 163 -8.03 8.26 0.04
N GLY A 164 -8.30 7.14 0.71
CA GLY A 164 -9.00 7.13 2.01
C GLY A 164 -8.13 7.62 3.15
N LYS A 165 -8.76 7.98 4.28
CA LYS A 165 -8.07 8.49 5.48
C LYS A 165 -7.00 7.53 6.00
N CYS A 166 -7.32 6.23 6.12
CA CYS A 166 -6.37 5.26 6.64
C CYS A 166 -5.15 5.09 5.72
N ASP A 167 -5.33 4.99 4.40
CA ASP A 167 -4.19 4.91 3.47
C ASP A 167 -3.31 6.15 3.58
N TYR A 168 -3.94 7.33 3.60
CA TYR A 168 -3.25 8.62 3.78
C TYR A 168 -2.47 8.67 5.11
N GLY A 169 -3.14 8.43 6.23
CA GLY A 169 -2.54 8.45 7.56
C GLY A 169 -1.38 7.47 7.69
N TYR A 170 -1.52 6.26 7.15
CA TYR A 170 -0.47 5.24 7.19
C TYR A 170 0.75 5.63 6.37
N ILE A 171 0.56 6.20 5.18
CA ILE A 171 1.65 6.72 4.35
C ILE A 171 2.36 7.89 5.06
N LYS A 172 1.60 8.82 5.65
CA LYS A 172 2.16 9.97 6.38
C LYS A 172 2.96 9.53 7.60
N TRP A 173 2.43 8.59 8.38
CA TRP A 173 3.16 7.98 9.50
C TRP A 173 4.43 7.29 9.02
N HIS A 174 4.36 6.44 7.99
CA HIS A 174 5.52 5.73 7.47
C HIS A 174 6.62 6.70 7.02
N THR A 175 6.27 7.68 6.19
CA THR A 175 7.22 8.66 5.63
C THR A 175 7.69 9.72 6.63
N SER A 176 7.12 9.75 7.84
CA SER A 176 7.64 10.49 9.00
C SER A 176 8.71 9.72 9.78
N GLU A 177 9.25 8.63 9.20
CA GLU A 177 10.06 7.63 9.92
C GLU A 177 9.31 7.00 11.09
N ARG A 178 7.98 6.95 11.03
CA ARG A 178 7.11 6.39 12.08
C ARG A 178 7.19 7.12 13.42
N LYS A 179 7.60 8.40 13.41
CA LYS A 179 7.76 9.23 14.62
C LYS A 179 6.51 10.01 14.99
N GLU A 180 5.62 10.25 14.02
CA GLU A 180 4.47 11.14 14.18
C GLU A 180 3.17 10.32 14.27
N ASN A 181 2.88 9.74 15.44
CA ASN A 181 1.69 8.90 15.65
C ASN A 181 0.36 9.64 15.43
N LYS A 182 0.36 10.98 15.52
CA LYS A 182 -0.80 11.81 15.15
C LYS A 182 -1.38 11.46 13.77
N TYR A 183 -0.54 11.05 12.82
CA TYR A 183 -1.01 10.67 11.49
C TYR A 183 -1.84 9.38 11.49
N LEU A 184 -1.69 8.52 12.49
CA LEU A 184 -2.55 7.36 12.69
C LEU A 184 -3.81 7.77 13.46
N ASP A 185 -3.62 8.45 14.60
CA ASP A 185 -4.68 8.83 15.53
C ASP A 185 -5.75 9.72 14.86
N GLU A 186 -5.32 10.71 14.07
CA GLU A 186 -6.21 11.66 13.39
C GLU A 186 -6.90 11.06 12.14
N ASN A 187 -6.47 9.88 11.68
CA ASN A 187 -6.92 9.26 10.43
C ASN A 187 -7.63 7.91 10.60
N GLY A 188 -8.16 7.62 11.78
CA GLY A 188 -8.99 6.43 12.02
C GLY A 188 -8.19 5.13 12.05
N ILE A 189 -6.92 5.19 12.49
CA ILE A 189 -6.12 4.02 12.78
C ILE A 189 -5.96 3.97 14.28
N GLU A 190 -6.64 3.01 14.90
CA GLU A 190 -6.61 2.80 16.34
C GLU A 190 -5.63 1.70 16.72
N TYR A 191 -5.35 1.62 18.02
CA TYR A 191 -4.57 0.55 18.60
C TYR A 191 -5.51 -0.32 19.42
N ALA A 192 -5.43 -1.63 19.23
CA ALA A 192 -5.89 -2.57 20.24
C ALA A 192 -4.73 -3.33 20.82
N THR A 193 -4.98 -3.93 21.97
CA THR A 193 -4.05 -4.85 22.59
C THR A 193 -4.46 -6.26 22.18
N ASN A 194 -3.55 -7.04 21.59
CA ASN A 194 -3.80 -8.46 21.38
C ASN A 194 -3.86 -9.22 22.72
N SER A 195 -4.19 -10.51 22.68
CA SER A 195 -4.23 -11.41 23.84
C SER A 195 -2.96 -11.42 24.68
N ASP A 196 -1.83 -10.99 24.12
CA ASP A 196 -0.50 -11.03 24.74
C ASP A 196 -0.02 -9.66 25.23
N GLY A 197 -0.91 -8.66 25.29
CA GLY A 197 -0.55 -7.34 25.79
C GLY A 197 0.17 -6.44 24.77
N ARG A 198 0.31 -6.86 23.51
CA ARG A 198 1.00 -6.10 22.46
C ARG A 198 0.01 -5.21 21.70
N ALA A 199 0.41 -3.96 21.45
CA ALA A 199 -0.34 -3.06 20.60
C ALA A 199 -0.34 -3.57 19.14
N VAL A 200 -1.54 -3.75 18.59
CA VAL A 200 -1.81 -4.13 17.20
C VAL A 200 -2.64 -3.03 16.57
N PHE A 201 -2.28 -2.64 15.34
CA PHE A 201 -3.04 -1.66 14.57
C PHE A 201 -4.41 -2.24 14.22
N ILE A 202 -5.47 -1.60 14.71
CA ILE A 202 -6.82 -1.81 14.20
C ILE A 202 -7.12 -0.66 13.24
N ARG A 203 -7.19 -0.99 11.96
CA ARG A 203 -7.75 -0.09 10.97
C ARG A 203 -9.26 0.00 11.23
N THR A 204 -9.76 1.16 11.67
CA THR A 204 -11.20 1.38 11.89
C THR A 204 -11.89 2.01 10.70
N CYS A 205 -11.16 2.42 9.67
CA CYS A 205 -11.76 2.79 8.39
C CYS A 205 -12.34 1.56 7.69
N GLU A 206 -13.63 1.63 7.37
CA GLU A 206 -14.24 0.78 6.34
C GLU A 206 -13.71 1.23 4.96
N ASP A 207 -13.29 0.28 4.12
CA ASP A 207 -12.87 0.52 2.73
C ASP A 207 -14.07 0.62 1.78
#